data_AF-H0G3N0-F1
#
_entry.id   AF-H0G3N0-F1
#
_cell.length_a   1.000
_cell.length_b   1.000
_cell.length_c   1.000
_cell.angle_alpha   90.00
_cell.angle_beta   90.00
_cell.angle_gamma   90.00
#
_symmetry.space_group_name_H-M   'P 1'
#
loop_
_entity.id
_entity.type
_entity.pdbx_description
1 polymer ?
#
loop_
_entity_poly.entity_id
_entity_poly.type
_entity_poly.pdbx_seq_one_letter_code
_entity_poly.pdbx_strand_id
1 'polypeptide(L)'
;MTREAFDLERFVAAQEGIYPAALAELRAGAKRTHWMWFIFPQIAGLGHSPTAQHYALSGLGEAQAYLAHRVLGRRILECTEAVNGVGGRSALEIFGRPDDLKFCSSMTLFEAAAPDVDTFTRALDRYCAGVRDPRTIEILGKS
;
A
#
# COMPACT_ATOMS: atom_id res chain seq x y z
N MET A 1 -14.61 -22.53 9.67
CA MET A 1 -14.98 -21.65 8.56
C MET A 1 -13.74 -21.49 7.71
N THR A 2 -13.67 -22.20 6.58
CA THR A 2 -12.55 -22.10 5.64
C THR A 2 -12.49 -20.66 5.14
N ARG A 3 -11.45 -19.92 5.53
CA ARG A 3 -11.08 -18.65 4.86
C ARG A 3 -11.08 -18.96 3.37
N GLU A 4 -11.99 -18.36 2.61
CA GLU A 4 -11.81 -18.33 1.17
C GLU A 4 -10.40 -17.81 0.90
N ALA A 5 -9.63 -18.55 0.11
CA ALA A 5 -8.28 -18.15 -0.21
C ALA A 5 -8.38 -16.88 -1.06
N PHE A 6 -7.89 -15.75 -0.52
CA PHE A 6 -7.79 -14.52 -1.30
C PHE A 6 -6.90 -14.76 -2.53
N ASP A 7 -7.31 -14.23 -3.68
CA ASP A 7 -6.54 -14.31 -4.93
C ASP A 7 -5.34 -13.36 -4.91
N LEU A 8 -4.34 -13.65 -4.08
CA LEU A 8 -3.15 -12.79 -3.95
C LEU A 8 -2.22 -12.88 -5.16
N GLU A 9 -2.39 -13.88 -6.02
CA GLU A 9 -1.54 -14.11 -7.19
C GLU A 9 -1.68 -12.96 -8.21
N ARG A 10 -2.85 -12.30 -8.26
CA ARG A 10 -3.05 -11.09 -9.06
C ARG A 10 -2.00 -10.01 -8.77
N PHE A 11 -1.58 -9.85 -7.51
CA PHE A 11 -0.54 -8.91 -7.14
C PHE A 11 0.86 -9.40 -7.52
N VAL A 12 1.14 -10.69 -7.34
CA VAL A 12 2.44 -11.28 -7.69
C VAL A 12 2.70 -11.12 -9.18
N ALA A 13 1.72 -11.49 -10.01
CA ALA A 13 1.77 -11.36 -11.46
C ALA A 13 1.93 -9.89 -11.89
N ALA A 14 1.19 -8.96 -11.30
CA ALA A 14 1.29 -7.53 -11.62
C ALA A 14 2.65 -6.91 -11.25
N GLN A 15 3.29 -7.42 -10.20
CA GLN A 15 4.61 -6.97 -9.75
C GLN A 15 5.76 -7.62 -10.51
N GLU A 16 5.51 -8.69 -11.29
CA GLU A 16 6.53 -9.36 -12.08
C GLU A 16 7.12 -8.41 -13.13
N GLY A 17 8.46 -8.33 -13.18
CA GLY A 17 9.18 -7.36 -14.05
C GLY A 17 9.08 -5.89 -13.63
N ILE A 18 8.04 -5.48 -12.88
CA ILE A 18 7.82 -4.08 -12.46
C ILE A 18 8.46 -3.77 -11.11
N TYR A 19 8.45 -4.72 -10.18
CA TYR A 19 8.90 -4.50 -8.80
C TYR A 19 10.32 -3.90 -8.68
N PRO A 20 11.35 -4.37 -9.40
CA PRO A 20 12.68 -3.77 -9.32
C PRO A 20 12.72 -2.29 -9.74
N ALA A 21 11.95 -1.93 -10.77
CA ALA A 21 11.85 -0.55 -11.25
C ALA A 21 11.09 0.33 -10.27
N ALA A 22 9.96 -0.13 -9.75
CA ALA A 22 9.21 0.57 -8.71
C ALA A 22 10.08 0.83 -7.47
N LEU A 23 10.81 -0.17 -7.00
CA LEU A 23 11.72 -0.03 -5.86
C LEU A 23 12.87 0.97 -6.12
N ALA A 24 13.43 0.98 -7.33
CA ALA A 24 14.44 1.95 -7.71
C ALA A 24 13.89 3.39 -7.74
N GLU A 25 12.68 3.60 -8.26
CA GLU A 25 11.98 4.89 -8.25
C GLU A 25 11.70 5.38 -6.83
N LEU A 26 11.27 4.48 -5.94
CA LEU A 26 11.04 4.78 -4.52
C LEU A 26 12.32 5.20 -3.81
N ARG A 27 13.42 4.47 -4.01
CA ARG A 27 14.74 4.82 -3.46
C ARG A 27 15.26 6.15 -4.00
N ALA A 28 14.91 6.50 -5.24
CA ALA A 28 15.22 7.80 -5.83
C ALA A 28 14.28 8.93 -5.36
N GLY A 29 13.26 8.61 -4.56
CA GLY A 29 12.30 9.57 -4.02
C GLY A 29 11.41 10.21 -5.07
N ALA A 30 11.15 9.54 -6.19
CA ALA A 30 10.27 10.02 -7.25
C ALA A 30 9.71 8.84 -8.06
N LYS A 31 8.40 8.60 -7.91
CA LYS A 31 7.60 7.73 -8.76
C LYS A 31 7.51 8.28 -10.17
N ARG A 32 7.70 7.43 -11.17
CA ARG A 32 7.71 7.78 -12.60
C ARG A 32 6.82 6.90 -13.45
N THR A 33 6.55 5.67 -13.01
CA THR A 33 5.78 4.69 -13.79
C THR A 33 4.50 4.23 -13.09
N HIS A 34 3.72 3.37 -13.75
CA HIS A 34 2.35 3.00 -13.36
C HIS A 34 2.32 1.72 -12.53
N TRP A 35 2.44 1.83 -11.22
CA TRP A 35 2.46 0.66 -10.33
C TRP A 35 1.72 0.83 -8.99
N MET A 36 1.12 2.00 -8.75
CA MET A 36 0.60 2.37 -7.42
C MET A 36 -0.38 1.32 -6.87
N TRP A 37 -1.33 0.88 -7.69
CA TRP A 37 -2.43 0.00 -7.25
C TRP A 37 -1.98 -1.35 -6.71
N PHE A 38 -0.87 -1.90 -7.20
CA PHE A 38 -0.42 -3.24 -6.85
C PHE A 38 0.91 -3.27 -6.06
N ILE A 39 1.61 -2.15 -5.93
CA ILE A 39 2.73 -1.98 -4.97
C ILE A 39 2.22 -1.47 -3.62
N PHE A 40 1.33 -0.48 -3.61
CA PHE A 40 0.67 0.07 -2.42
C PHE A 40 -0.85 -0.06 -2.57
N PRO A 41 -1.39 -1.29 -2.49
CA PRO A 41 -2.83 -1.50 -2.59
C PRO A 41 -3.56 -0.84 -1.43
N GLN A 42 -4.80 -0.41 -1.69
CA GLN A 42 -5.69 0.23 -0.73
C GLN A 42 -6.99 -0.58 -0.58
N ILE A 43 -7.81 -0.25 0.42
CA ILE A 43 -9.06 -0.97 0.66
C ILE A 43 -10.09 -0.74 -0.47
N ALA A 44 -10.90 -1.76 -0.74
CA ALA A 44 -12.00 -1.70 -1.68
C ALA A 44 -13.01 -0.61 -1.32
N GLY A 45 -13.59 0.04 -2.33
CA GLY A 45 -14.55 1.13 -2.17
C GLY A 45 -13.94 2.54 -2.21
N LEU A 46 -12.61 2.68 -2.27
CA LEU A 46 -11.93 3.96 -2.46
C LEU A 46 -11.73 4.35 -3.94
N GLY A 47 -11.44 3.36 -4.79
CA GLY A 47 -11.16 3.57 -6.21
C GLY A 47 -12.32 3.13 -7.09
N HIS A 48 -12.57 3.89 -8.17
CA HIS A 48 -13.68 3.62 -9.11
C HIS A 48 -13.23 3.10 -10.47
N SER A 49 -11.93 3.17 -10.81
CA SER A 49 -11.46 2.60 -12.07
C SER A 49 -11.41 1.07 -11.99
N PRO A 50 -11.56 0.35 -13.12
CA PRO A 50 -11.46 -1.11 -13.14
C PRO A 50 -10.14 -1.62 -12.55
N THR A 51 -9.01 -0.96 -12.85
CA THR A 51 -7.71 -1.29 -12.28
C THR A 51 -7.66 -1.09 -10.76
N ALA A 52 -8.26 0.00 -10.26
CA ALA A 52 -8.29 0.25 -8.82
C ALA A 52 -9.17 -0.75 -8.07
N GLN A 53 -10.27 -1.18 -8.66
CA GLN A 53 -11.16 -2.20 -8.09
C GLN A 53 -10.49 -3.58 -8.12
N HIS A 54 -9.83 -3.93 -9.22
CA HIS A 54 -9.16 -5.23 -9.37
C HIS A 54 -8.04 -5.45 -8.34
N TYR A 55 -7.24 -4.41 -8.07
CA TYR A 55 -6.14 -4.48 -7.10
C TYR A 55 -6.49 -3.96 -5.70
N ALA A 56 -7.76 -3.67 -5.42
CA ALA A 56 -8.16 -3.32 -4.07
C ALA A 56 -8.13 -4.56 -3.16
N LEU A 57 -7.82 -4.33 -1.89
CA LEU A 57 -7.94 -5.34 -0.83
C LEU A 57 -9.35 -5.27 -0.24
N SER A 58 -10.00 -6.42 -0.10
CA SER A 58 -11.39 -6.53 0.38
C SER A 58 -11.58 -6.09 1.83
N GLY A 59 -10.52 -6.10 2.64
CA GLY A 59 -10.55 -5.67 4.04
C GLY A 59 -9.35 -6.18 4.83
N LEU A 60 -9.50 -6.20 6.16
CA LEU A 60 -8.42 -6.54 7.10
C LEU A 60 -7.88 -7.96 6.90
N GLY A 61 -8.76 -8.94 6.67
CA GLY A 61 -8.36 -10.32 6.47
C GLY A 61 -7.46 -10.53 5.25
N GLU A 62 -7.75 -9.83 4.14
CA GLU A 62 -6.93 -9.90 2.94
C GLU A 62 -5.61 -9.14 3.11
N ALA A 63 -5.62 -7.99 3.76
CA ALA A 63 -4.40 -7.25 4.08
C ALA A 63 -3.45 -8.07 4.98
N GLN A 64 -3.99 -8.78 5.98
CA GLN A 64 -3.22 -9.72 6.80
C GLN A 64 -2.67 -10.88 5.98
N ALA A 65 -3.47 -11.44 5.06
CA ALA A 65 -3.00 -12.50 4.16
C ALA A 65 -1.90 -12.00 3.20
N TYR A 66 -2.03 -10.77 2.69
CA TYR A 66 -1.02 -10.09 1.87
C TYR A 66 0.30 -9.96 2.62
N LEU A 67 0.26 -9.53 3.89
CA LEU A 67 1.45 -9.42 4.75
C LEU A 67 2.07 -10.78 5.09
N ALA A 68 1.25 -11.81 5.32
CA ALA A 68 1.74 -13.16 5.60
C ALA A 68 2.30 -13.87 4.35
N HIS A 69 2.00 -13.37 3.14
CA HIS A 69 2.45 -13.95 1.90
C HIS A 69 3.96 -13.74 1.69
N ARG A 70 4.69 -14.84 1.42
CA ARG A 70 6.17 -14.89 1.40
C ARG A 70 6.84 -13.87 0.46
N VAL A 71 6.19 -13.52 -0.64
CA VAL A 71 6.68 -12.53 -1.61
C VAL A 71 6.15 -11.13 -1.27
N LEU A 72 4.83 -10.95 -1.34
CA LEU A 72 4.16 -9.67 -1.16
C LEU A 72 4.44 -8.98 0.18
N GLY A 73 4.43 -9.72 1.30
CA GLY A 73 4.70 -9.17 2.61
C GLY A 73 6.11 -8.58 2.72
N ARG A 74 7.11 -9.27 2.18
CA ARG A 74 8.48 -8.71 2.10
C ARG A 74 8.52 -7.48 1.21
N ARG A 75 7.82 -7.50 0.07
CA ARG A 75 7.87 -6.41 -0.92
C ARG A 75 7.23 -5.12 -0.42
N ILE A 76 6.06 -5.20 0.24
CA ILE A 76 5.42 -4.00 0.80
C ILE A 76 6.27 -3.38 1.89
N LEU A 77 6.88 -4.17 2.78
CA LEU A 77 7.81 -3.68 3.80
C LEU A 77 9.05 -3.02 3.16
N GLU A 78 9.67 -3.68 2.17
CA GLU A 78 10.85 -3.13 1.48
C GLU A 78 10.53 -1.83 0.73
N CYS A 79 9.37 -1.75 0.08
CA CYS A 79 8.90 -0.53 -0.59
C CYS A 79 8.59 0.59 0.40
N THR A 80 7.91 0.31 1.53
CA THR A 80 7.62 1.32 2.55
C THR A 80 8.91 1.83 3.21
N GLU A 81 9.87 0.95 3.52
CA GLU A 81 11.17 1.39 4.04
C GLU A 81 11.96 2.22 3.03
N ALA A 82 11.89 1.89 1.74
CA ALA A 82 12.49 2.72 0.70
C ALA A 82 11.90 4.14 0.68
N VAL A 83 10.58 4.28 0.86
CA VAL A 83 9.92 5.58 1.00
C VAL A 83 10.39 6.29 2.27
N ASN A 84 10.38 5.61 3.43
CA ASN A 84 10.84 6.15 4.72
C ASN A 84 12.28 6.66 4.70
N GLY A 85 13.13 6.10 3.83
CA GLY A 85 14.50 6.55 3.59
C GLY A 85 14.61 7.89 2.85
N VAL A 86 13.55 8.38 2.21
CA VAL A 86 13.59 9.61 1.39
C VAL A 86 13.52 10.86 2.26
N GLY A 87 14.67 11.54 2.40
CA GLY A 87 14.81 12.83 3.08
C GLY A 87 14.23 14.02 2.32
N GLY A 88 13.63 14.97 3.05
CA GLY A 88 13.34 16.32 2.54
C GLY A 88 12.30 16.42 1.42
N ARG A 89 11.46 15.39 1.23
CA ARG A 89 10.36 15.38 0.25
C ARG A 89 9.06 14.96 0.89
N SER A 90 7.97 15.58 0.44
CA SER A 90 6.60 15.24 0.79
C SER A 90 6.09 14.02 0.00
N ALA A 91 4.99 13.41 0.45
CA ALA A 91 4.28 12.39 -0.33
C ALA A 91 3.91 12.89 -1.73
N LEU A 92 3.47 14.15 -1.83
CA LEU A 92 3.11 14.78 -3.09
C LEU A 92 4.29 14.86 -4.06
N GLU A 93 5.49 15.18 -3.58
CA GLU A 93 6.69 15.23 -4.41
C GLU A 93 7.20 13.85 -4.82
N ILE A 94 7.01 12.83 -3.96
CA ILE A 94 7.43 11.46 -4.25
C ILE A 94 6.46 10.78 -5.22
N PHE A 95 5.15 10.87 -4.98
CA PHE A 95 4.14 10.08 -5.68
C PHE A 95 3.35 10.86 -6.73
N GLY A 96 3.25 12.19 -6.60
CA GLY A 96 2.34 13.01 -7.38
C GLY A 96 0.87 12.75 -7.04
N ARG A 97 -0.03 13.59 -7.57
CA ARG A 97 -1.47 13.35 -7.45
C ARG A 97 -1.96 12.35 -8.49
N PRO A 98 -2.92 11.48 -8.15
CA PRO A 98 -3.58 11.30 -6.85
C PRO A 98 -2.89 10.23 -5.96
N ASP A 99 -1.68 9.81 -6.29
CA ASP A 99 -1.04 8.66 -5.66
C ASP A 99 -0.50 8.98 -4.25
N ASP A 100 -0.28 10.26 -3.94
CA ASP A 100 0.00 10.74 -2.58
C ASP A 100 -1.07 10.32 -1.57
N LEU A 101 -2.35 10.49 -1.92
CA LEU A 101 -3.46 10.08 -1.07
C LEU A 101 -3.59 8.56 -0.98
N LYS A 102 -3.40 7.86 -2.11
CA LYS A 102 -3.45 6.38 -2.13
C LYS A 102 -2.38 5.77 -1.24
N PHE A 103 -1.20 6.39 -1.16
CA PHE A 103 -0.15 5.96 -0.27
C PHE A 103 -0.63 6.01 1.19
N CYS A 104 -1.24 7.13 1.61
CA CYS A 104 -1.79 7.26 2.96
C CYS A 104 -2.91 6.25 3.24
N SER A 105 -3.81 5.98 2.28
CA SER A 105 -4.83 4.94 2.41
C SER A 105 -4.21 3.53 2.55
N SER A 106 -3.19 3.22 1.77
CA SER A 106 -2.46 1.95 1.85
C SER A 106 -1.77 1.77 3.21
N MET A 107 -1.02 2.77 3.67
CA MET A 107 -0.33 2.71 4.96
C MET A 107 -1.32 2.59 6.13
N THR A 108 -2.46 3.29 6.05
CA THR A 108 -3.53 3.17 7.05
C THR A 108 -4.07 1.74 7.14
N LEU A 109 -4.32 1.11 5.99
CA LEU A 109 -4.81 -0.28 5.93
C LEU A 109 -3.77 -1.26 6.50
N PHE A 110 -2.50 -1.14 6.10
CA PHE A 110 -1.47 -2.06 6.53
C PHE A 110 -1.05 -1.87 8.00
N GLU A 111 -1.09 -0.64 8.51
CA GLU A 111 -0.96 -0.39 9.95
C GLU A 111 -2.05 -1.13 10.74
N ALA A 112 -3.32 -1.01 10.32
CA ALA A 112 -4.41 -1.72 10.97
C ALA A 112 -4.25 -3.25 10.89
N ALA A 113 -3.71 -3.76 9.78
CA ALA A 113 -3.49 -5.19 9.55
C ALA A 113 -2.34 -5.77 10.38
N ALA A 114 -1.34 -4.97 10.73
CA ALA A 114 -0.18 -5.37 11.52
C ALA A 114 0.28 -4.24 12.44
N PRO A 115 -0.41 -4.01 13.57
CA PRO A 115 -0.13 -2.89 14.48
C PRO A 115 1.24 -3.00 15.15
N ASP A 116 1.83 -4.19 15.21
CA ASP A 116 3.17 -4.42 15.79
C ASP A 116 4.31 -4.09 14.79
N VAL A 117 4.00 -3.70 13.56
CA VAL A 117 4.98 -3.34 12.52
C VAL A 117 5.04 -1.81 12.38
N ASP A 118 6.10 -1.21 12.91
CA ASP A 118 6.25 0.26 12.96
C ASP A 118 6.38 0.93 11.58
N THR A 119 6.81 0.17 10.57
CA THR A 119 7.18 0.68 9.24
C THR A 119 6.06 1.51 8.62
N PHE A 120 4.80 1.08 8.79
CA PHE A 120 3.62 1.78 8.27
C PHE A 120 3.27 3.03 9.09
N THR A 121 3.36 2.95 10.42
CA THR A 121 3.15 4.11 11.31
C THR A 121 4.16 5.22 11.02
N ARG A 122 5.44 4.88 10.88
CA ARG A 122 6.49 5.85 10.49
C ARG A 122 6.20 6.52 9.16
N ALA A 123 5.68 5.77 8.19
CA ALA A 123 5.30 6.34 6.90
C ALA A 123 4.12 7.31 7.03
N LEU A 124 3.11 6.98 7.83
CA LEU A 124 1.98 7.87 8.11
C LEU A 124 2.43 9.15 8.82
N ASP A 125 3.25 9.02 9.86
CA ASP A 125 3.74 10.17 10.63
C ASP A 125 4.55 11.14 9.76
N ARG A 126 5.39 10.60 8.87
CA ARG A 126 6.27 11.40 8.03
C ARG A 126 5.60 11.99 6.79
N TYR A 127 4.73 11.21 6.13
CA TYR A 127 4.22 11.56 4.79
C TYR A 127 2.74 11.89 4.77
N CYS A 128 2.01 11.56 5.84
CA CYS A 128 0.57 11.79 5.98
C CYS A 128 0.26 12.63 7.23
N ALA A 129 1.25 13.35 7.78
CA ALA A 129 1.13 14.18 8.99
C ALA A 129 0.60 13.42 10.23
N GLY A 130 0.85 12.12 10.31
CA GLY A 130 0.32 11.23 11.36
C GLY A 130 -1.18 10.95 11.24
N VAL A 131 -1.83 11.44 10.19
CA VAL A 131 -3.27 11.26 9.96
C VAL A 131 -3.49 9.98 9.16
N ARG A 132 -4.30 9.09 9.74
CA ARG A 132 -4.82 7.90 9.07
C ARG A 132 -5.93 8.32 8.12
N ASP A 133 -5.99 7.71 6.94
CA ASP A 133 -7.00 8.01 5.93
C ASP A 133 -8.41 7.72 6.50
N PRO A 134 -9.26 8.75 6.72
CA PRO A 134 -10.53 8.58 7.43
C PRO A 134 -11.48 7.62 6.71
N ARG A 135 -11.44 7.59 5.38
CA ARG A 135 -12.30 6.72 4.59
C ARG A 135 -11.88 5.25 4.70
N THR A 136 -10.58 4.97 4.74
CA THR A 136 -10.07 3.63 5.03
C THR A 136 -10.55 3.15 6.41
N ILE A 137 -10.43 3.98 7.45
CA ILE A 137 -10.90 3.66 8.81
C ILE A 137 -12.41 3.42 8.83
N GLU A 138 -13.20 4.27 8.17
CA GLU A 138 -14.65 4.11 8.09
C GLU A 138 -15.06 2.78 7.45
N ILE A 139 -14.38 2.36 6.38
CA ILE A 139 -14.67 1.09 5.70
C ILE A 139 -14.31 -0.09 6.59
N LEU A 140 -13.14 -0.03 7.26
CA LEU A 140 -12.72 -1.07 8.22
C LEU A 140 -13.68 -1.23 9.40
N GLY A 141 -14.26 -0.13 9.91
CA GLY A 141 -15.25 -0.17 10.99
C GLY A 141 -16.62 -0.72 10.60
N LYS A 142 -16.90 -0.88 9.30
CA LYS A 142 -18.16 -1.45 8.77
C LYS A 142 -18.02 -2.92 8.35
N SER A 143 -16.80 -3.46 8.36
CA SER A 143 -16.46 -4.78 7.82
C SER A 143 -16.47 -5.88 8.88
#